data_AF-A0A1Q9T203-F1
#
_entry.id   AF-A0A1Q9T203-F1
#
_cell.length_a   1.000
_cell.length_b   1.000
_cell.length_c   1.000
_cell.angle_alpha   90.00
_cell.angle_beta   90.00
_cell.angle_gamma   90.00
#
_symmetry.space_group_name_H-M   'P 1'
#
loop_
_entity.id
_entity.type
_entity.pdbx_description
1 polymer ?
#
loop_
_entity_poly.entity_id
_entity_poly.type
_entity_poly.pdbx_seq_one_letter_code
_entity_poly.pdbx_strand_id
1 'polypeptide(L)' 'MKYRLEVLVLPASDVDRAKEFGDPFHFGESGQGPGVHPERIDDGSYANLEDPDGNTWLPQGVSDRG' A
#
# COMPACT_ATOMS: atom_id res chain seq x y z
N MET A 1 0.01 21.42 -1.75
CA MET A 1 1.46 21.45 -1.48
C MET A 1 1.92 20.02 -1.65
N LYS A 2 2.77 19.67 -2.62
CA LYS A 2 3.05 18.27 -2.94
C LYS A 2 3.73 17.53 -1.80
N TYR A 3 2.98 16.70 -1.06
CA TYR A 3 3.54 15.86 -0.01
C TYR A 3 4.04 14.52 -0.58
N ARG A 4 5.17 14.04 -0.04
CA ARG A 4 5.75 12.73 -0.34
C ARG A 4 6.02 12.03 0.97
N LEU A 5 5.49 10.83 1.15
CA LEU A 5 5.88 9.98 2.27
C LEU A 5 7.32 9.52 2.04
N GLU A 6 8.23 9.91 2.93
CA GLU A 6 9.65 9.53 2.84
C GLU A 6 10.00 8.39 3.80
N VAL A 7 9.49 8.43 5.02
CA VAL A 7 9.73 7.39 6.04
C VAL A 7 8.45 7.16 6.85
N LEU A 8 8.11 5.88 7.02
CA LEU A 8 7.11 5.41 7.97
C LEU A 8 7.81 4.47 8.94
N VAL A 9 7.70 4.73 10.25
CA VAL A 9 8.25 3.85 11.29
C VAL A 9 7.11 3.06 11.90
N LEU A 10 7.17 1.74 11.77
CA LEU A 10 6.21 0.81 12.34
C LEU A 10 6.92 -0.08 13.37
N PRO A 11 6.36 -0.27 14.57
CA PRO A 11 6.86 -1.30 15.49
C PRO A 11 6.59 -2.69 14.89
N ALA A 12 7.59 -3.56 14.91
CA ALA A 12 7.50 -4.93 14.41
C ALA A 12 8.16 -5.88 15.41
N SER A 13 7.50 -7.01 15.72
CA SER A 13 8.07 -8.08 16.57
C SER A 13 8.98 -9.03 15.78
N ASP A 14 8.81 -9.10 14.45
CA ASP A 14 9.66 -9.82 13.47
C ASP A 14 9.95 -8.93 12.25
N VAL A 15 11.20 -8.48 12.14
CA VAL A 15 11.61 -7.52 11.10
C VAL A 15 11.69 -8.16 9.71
N ASP A 16 11.98 -9.46 9.61
CA ASP A 16 12.16 -10.10 8.32
C ASP A 16 10.82 -10.37 7.65
N ARG A 17 9.81 -10.79 8.43
CA ARG A 17 8.42 -10.85 7.96
C ARG A 17 7.86 -9.47 7.62
N ALA A 18 8.13 -8.46 8.45
CA ALA A 18 7.61 -7.11 8.23
C ALA A 18 8.17 -6.41 6.97
N LYS A 19 9.26 -6.92 6.38
CA LYS A 19 9.82 -6.40 5.12
C LYS A 19 9.14 -7.00 3.88
N GLU A 20 8.32 -8.04 4.03
CA GLU A 20 7.56 -8.60 2.92
C GLU A 20 6.36 -7.71 2.60
N PHE A 21 6.63 -6.66 1.82
CA PHE A 21 5.55 -5.91 1.16
C PHE A 21 5.01 -6.74 0.00
N GLY A 22 3.69 -6.91 -0.04
CA GLY A 22 3.04 -7.48 -1.21
C GLY A 22 3.18 -6.56 -2.43
N ASP A 23 3.13 -7.15 -3.61
CA ASP A 23 3.09 -6.39 -4.85
C ASP A 23 1.89 -5.43 -4.87
N PRO A 24 2.03 -4.23 -5.48
CA PRO A 24 0.92 -3.32 -5.64
C PRO A 24 -0.22 -3.96 -6.42
N PHE A 25 -1.45 -3.53 -6.13
CA PHE A 25 -2.65 -3.93 -6.85
C PHE A 25 -3.67 -2.78 -6.90
N HIS A 26 -4.70 -2.93 -7.72
CA HIS A 26 -5.79 -1.97 -7.86
C HIS A 26 -7.15 -2.68 -8.00
N PHE A 27 -8.23 -1.95 -7.82
CA PHE A 27 -9.58 -2.42 -8.13
C PHE A 27 -10.09 -1.74 -9.39
N GLY A 28 -10.59 -2.52 -10.35
CA GLY A 28 -11.24 -2.05 -11.57
C GLY A 28 -12.59 -2.73 -11.79
N GLU A 29 -13.20 -2.54 -12.96
CA GLU A 29 -14.53 -3.11 -13.27
C GLU A 29 -14.57 -4.64 -13.16
N SER A 30 -13.46 -5.32 -13.43
CA SER A 30 -13.32 -6.77 -13.35
C SER A 30 -12.90 -7.27 -11.96
N GLY A 31 -12.88 -6.40 -10.94
CA GLY A 31 -12.39 -6.71 -9.60
C GLY A 31 -10.92 -6.37 -9.41
N GLN A 32 -10.23 -7.15 -8.58
CA GLN A 32 -8.82 -6.90 -8.22
C GLN A 32 -7.88 -7.25 -9.37
N GLY A 33 -7.05 -6.29 -9.77
CA GLY A 33 -6.01 -6.43 -10.80
C GLY A 33 -4.61 -6.16 -10.23
N PRO A 34 -3.55 -6.77 -10.80
CA PRO A 34 -2.18 -6.56 -10.34
C PRO A 34 -1.64 -5.18 -10.74
N GLY A 35 -0.66 -4.69 -9.98
CA GLY A 35 0.02 -3.42 -10.24
C GLY A 35 -0.76 -2.18 -9.81
N VAL A 36 -0.12 -1.02 -9.97
CA VAL A 36 -0.77 0.27 -9.73
C VAL A 36 -1.96 0.48 -10.67
N HIS A 37 -2.94 1.29 -10.26
CA HIS A 37 -4.10 1.58 -11.10
C HIS A 37 -3.64 2.08 -12.49
N PRO A 38 -4.08 1.46 -13.60
CA PRO A 38 -3.56 1.74 -14.94
C PRO A 38 -3.72 3.20 -15.35
N GLU A 39 -4.86 3.79 -14.99
CA GLU A 39 -5.17 5.20 -15.26
C GLU A 39 -4.52 6.16 -14.25
N ARG A 40 -3.76 5.64 -13.28
CA ARG A 40 -3.13 6.38 -12.18
C ARG A 40 -4.11 7.33 -11.48
N ILE A 41 -5.35 6.88 -11.30
CA ILE A 41 -6.34 7.64 -10.56
C ILE A 41 -5.86 7.86 -9.15
N ASP A 42 -6.20 9.03 -8.61
CA ASP A 42 -5.92 9.37 -7.23
C ASP A 42 -6.51 8.31 -6.31
N ASP A 43 -5.74 7.88 -5.31
CA ASP A 43 -6.16 6.93 -4.28
C ASP A 43 -6.52 5.52 -4.82
N GLY A 44 -6.22 5.19 -6.08
CA GLY A 44 -6.66 3.93 -6.72
C GLY A 44 -5.73 2.72 -6.57
N SER A 45 -4.60 2.86 -5.87
CA SER A 45 -3.59 1.80 -5.75
C SER A 45 -3.36 1.39 -4.30
N TYR A 46 -3.17 0.09 -4.08
CA TYR A 46 -3.03 -0.52 -2.77
C TYR A 46 -1.82 -1.47 -2.74
N ALA A 47 -1.38 -1.85 -1.55
CA ALA A 47 -0.46 -2.96 -1.31
C ALA A 47 -0.90 -3.71 -0.04
N ASN A 48 -0.43 -4.95 0.13
CA ASN A 48 -0.58 -5.67 1.38
C ASN A 48 0.65 -5.47 2.26
N LEU A 49 0.41 -5.27 3.55
CA LEU A 49 1.44 -5.30 4.58
C LEU A 49 0.96 -6.22 5.71
N GLU A 50 1.63 -7.36 5.89
CA GLU A 50 1.41 -8.21 7.05
C GLU A 50 2.34 -7.78 8.18
N ASP A 51 1.77 -7.51 9.35
CA ASP A 51 2.58 -7.33 10.54
C ASP A 51 2.92 -8.70 11.17
N PRO A 52 3.99 -8.77 11.97
CA PRO A 52 4.42 -9.99 12.65
C PRO A 52 3.39 -10.63 13.57
N ASP A 53 2.42 -9.85 14.05
CA ASP A 53 1.37 -10.30 14.95
C ASP A 53 0.18 -10.91 14.17
N GLY A 54 0.26 -10.92 12.83
CA GLY A 54 -0.69 -11.56 11.94
C GLY A 54 -1.81 -10.65 11.46
N ASN A 55 -1.73 -9.33 11.67
CA ASN A 55 -2.69 -8.40 11.06
C ASN A 55 -2.28 -8.05 9.64
N THR A 56 -3.26 -7.94 8.75
CA THR A 56 -3.06 -7.40 7.40
C THR A 56 -3.52 -5.95 7.34
N TRP A 57 -2.61 -5.09 6.92
CA TRP A 57 -2.85 -3.69 6.63
C TRP A 57 -2.91 -3.49 5.12
N LEU A 58 -3.77 -2.56 4.68
CA LEU A 58 -3.93 -2.17 3.29
C LEU A 58 -3.50 -0.72 3.07
N PRO A 59 -2.18 -0.45 2.98
CA PRO A 59 -1.70 0.87 2.55
C PRO A 59 -2.33 1.28 1.22
N GLN A 60 -2.87 2.51 1.19
CA GLN A 60 -3.39 3.14 -0.03
C GLN A 60 -2.43 4.24 -0.47
N GLY A 61 -2.10 4.25 -1.77
CA GLY A 61 -1.35 5.34 -2.37
C GLY A 61 -2.23 6.57 -2.48
N VAL A 62 -2.15 7.48 -1.50
CA VAL A 62 -2.95 8.71 -1.51
C VAL A 62 -2.30 9.81 -2.34
N SER A 63 -3.10 10.50 -3.15
CA SER A 63 -2.67 11.69 -3.89
C SER A 63 -2.79 12.94 -3.04
N ASP A 64 -2.11 14.02 -3.47
CA ASP A 64 -2.05 15.28 -2.74
C ASP A 64 -3.47 15.84 -2.53
N ARG A 65 -4.02 15.69 -1.32
CA ARG A 65 -5.28 16.33 -0.97
C ARG A 65 -4.98 17.79 -0.63
N GLY A 66 -5.37 18.67 -1.55
CA GLY A 66 -5.13 20.12 -1.48
C GLY A 66 -5.64 20.78 -0.22
#